data_AF-A0AAN8FKM0-F1
#
_entry.id   AF-A0AAN8FKM0-F1
#
_cell.length_a   1.000
_cell.length_b   1.000
_cell.length_c   1.000
_cell.angle_alpha   90.00
_cell.angle_beta   90.00
_cell.angle_gamma   90.00
#
_symmetry.space_group_name_H-M   'P 1'
#
loop_
_entity.id
_entity.type
_entity.pdbx_description
1 polymer ?
#
loop_
_entity_poly.entity_id
_entity_poly.type
_entity_poly.pdbx_seq_one_letter_code
_entity_poly.pdbx_strand_id
1 'polypeptide(L)'
;MGDYAINVGVLRYARKMSEYGNDMYFYCFDYFNPDGFGFLRFMLPYKGSTHCSEVRYVLGKGIFSKFKPNHDDLKMLDIMTTYFTNFAKYGNPNGALLSLNEEPPWERYDPAQPFRHLRIQLPTPVMADDYQRRRMELWEKILLKNRSRARL
;
A
#
# COMPACT_ATOMS: atom_id res chain seq x y z
N MET A 1 14.09 4.60 9.04
CA MET A 1 14.01 3.14 8.84
C MET A 1 13.05 2.80 7.70
N GLY A 2 11.72 3.01 7.83
CA GLY A 2 10.75 2.64 6.79
C GLY A 2 11.00 3.24 5.41
N ASP A 3 11.32 4.53 5.32
CA ASP A 3 11.60 5.17 4.02
C ASP A 3 12.82 4.58 3.31
N TYR A 4 13.91 4.41 4.06
CA TYR A 4 15.16 3.83 3.57
C TYR A 4 14.99 2.38 3.13
N ALA A 5 14.29 1.57 3.94
CA ALA A 5 14.18 0.13 3.72
C ALA A 5 13.09 -0.26 2.71
N ILE A 6 12.02 0.53 2.58
CA ILE A 6 10.82 0.14 1.83
C ILE A 6 10.36 1.27 0.90
N ASN A 7 9.91 2.40 1.45
CA ASN A 7 9.07 3.35 0.69
C ASN A 7 9.76 3.93 -0.55
N VAL A 8 11.05 4.32 -0.43
CA VAL A 8 11.80 4.89 -1.56
C VAL A 8 12.02 3.85 -2.65
N GLY A 9 12.33 2.62 -2.26
CA GLY A 9 12.52 1.51 -3.18
C GLY A 9 11.23 1.20 -3.94
N VAL A 10 10.11 1.10 -3.23
CA VAL A 10 8.80 0.81 -3.80
C VAL A 10 8.35 1.89 -4.78
N LEU A 11 8.43 3.18 -4.41
CA LEU A 11 8.04 4.27 -5.31
C LEU A 11 8.87 4.27 -6.60
N ARG A 12 10.20 4.08 -6.48
CA ARG A 12 11.09 4.00 -7.66
C ARG A 12 10.80 2.78 -8.52
N TYR A 13 10.45 1.66 -7.92
CA TYR A 13 10.05 0.45 -8.63
C TYR A 13 8.74 0.67 -9.39
N ALA A 14 7.71 1.23 -8.74
CA ALA A 14 6.43 1.54 -9.38
C ALA A 14 6.60 2.42 -10.61
N ARG A 15 7.36 3.51 -10.46
CA ARG A 15 7.72 4.40 -11.57
C ARG A 15 8.42 3.66 -12.70
N LYS A 16 9.45 2.86 -12.41
CA LYS A 16 10.23 2.16 -13.44
C LYS A 16 9.42 1.10 -14.18
N MET A 17 8.60 0.34 -13.46
CA MET A 17 7.75 -0.68 -14.08
C MET A 17 6.68 -0.05 -14.99
N SER A 18 6.11 1.08 -14.57
CA SER A 18 5.17 1.85 -15.40
C SER A 18 5.85 2.46 -16.64
N GLU A 19 7.06 3.01 -16.51
CA GLU A 19 7.86 3.50 -17.65
C GLU A 19 8.20 2.38 -18.65
N TYR A 20 8.26 1.12 -18.21
CA TYR A 20 8.41 -0.05 -19.09
C TYR A 20 7.11 -0.57 -19.69
N GLY A 21 5.99 0.13 -19.50
CA GLY A 21 4.70 -0.20 -20.08
C GLY A 21 3.87 -1.23 -19.31
N ASN A 22 4.23 -1.52 -18.04
CA ASN A 22 3.42 -2.40 -17.20
C ASN A 22 2.26 -1.64 -16.56
N ASP A 23 1.10 -2.27 -16.47
CA ASP A 23 -0.02 -1.78 -15.67
C ASP A 23 0.31 -1.93 -14.18
N MET A 24 0.49 -0.78 -13.51
CA MET A 24 0.85 -0.72 -12.10
C MET A 24 -0.31 -0.19 -11.26
N TYR A 25 -0.52 -0.75 -10.09
CA TYR A 25 -1.48 -0.27 -9.09
C TYR A 25 -0.75 -0.09 -7.77
N PHE A 26 -0.89 1.08 -7.16
CA PHE A 26 -0.10 1.47 -6.01
C PHE A 26 -1.00 1.77 -4.81
N TYR A 27 -0.65 1.24 -3.63
CA TYR A 27 -1.42 1.46 -2.40
C TYR A 27 -0.55 1.77 -1.18
N CYS A 28 -1.18 2.35 -0.17
CA CYS A 28 -0.68 2.47 1.20
C CYS A 28 -1.71 1.87 2.16
N PHE A 29 -1.28 0.96 3.03
CA PHE A 29 -2.16 0.30 3.99
C PHE A 29 -2.14 1.01 5.36
N ASP A 30 -3.27 1.61 5.71
CA ASP A 30 -3.40 2.49 6.88
C ASP A 30 -4.39 1.95 7.93
N TYR A 31 -5.09 0.84 7.65
CA TYR A 31 -5.94 0.20 8.64
C TYR A 31 -5.13 -0.38 9.81
N PHE A 32 -5.64 -0.15 11.02
CA PHE A 32 -5.04 -0.66 12.25
C PHE A 32 -6.13 -1.12 13.22
N ASN A 33 -6.07 -2.39 13.60
CA ASN A 33 -6.82 -2.90 14.73
C ASN A 33 -5.96 -2.80 16.02
N PRO A 34 -6.35 -1.99 17.03
CA PRO A 34 -5.65 -1.88 18.32
C PRO A 34 -5.47 -3.21 19.06
N ASP A 35 -6.36 -4.16 18.82
CA ASP A 35 -6.37 -5.47 19.46
C ASP A 35 -5.69 -6.54 18.59
N GLY A 36 -5.30 -6.19 17.36
CA GLY A 36 -4.78 -7.11 16.35
C GLY A 36 -3.46 -7.79 16.75
N PHE A 37 -2.69 -7.17 17.64
CA PHE A 37 -1.40 -7.69 18.13
C PHE A 37 -1.52 -8.58 19.38
N GLY A 38 -2.73 -8.77 19.92
CA GLY A 38 -2.91 -9.53 21.17
C GLY A 38 -2.07 -8.93 22.30
N PHE A 39 -1.37 -9.76 23.08
CA PHE A 39 -0.54 -9.28 24.20
C PHE A 39 0.63 -8.39 23.75
N LEU A 40 1.16 -8.57 22.53
CA LEU A 40 2.26 -7.75 22.01
C LEU A 40 1.90 -6.26 21.93
N ARG A 41 0.60 -5.91 21.87
CA ARG A 41 0.14 -4.52 21.80
C ARG A 41 0.63 -3.66 22.97
N PHE A 42 0.84 -4.26 24.15
CA PHE A 42 1.30 -3.55 25.35
C PHE A 42 2.80 -3.23 25.33
N MET A 43 3.56 -3.88 24.45
CA MET A 43 4.99 -3.63 24.27
C MET A 43 5.29 -2.68 23.09
N LEU A 44 4.28 -2.34 22.29
CA LEU A 44 4.48 -1.44 21.14
C LEU A 44 4.50 0.02 21.60
N PRO A 45 5.50 0.83 21.18
CA PRO A 45 5.61 2.23 21.59
C PRO A 45 4.65 3.16 20.84
N TYR A 46 3.81 2.63 19.94
CA TYR A 46 2.83 3.38 19.17
C TYR A 46 1.63 2.51 18.81
N LYS A 47 0.55 3.17 18.39
CA LYS A 47 -0.67 2.55 17.86
C LYS A 47 -0.78 2.92 16.38
N GLY A 48 -0.69 1.95 15.49
CA GLY A 48 -0.75 2.17 14.05
C GLY A 48 -0.39 0.92 13.26
N SER A 49 -0.66 0.95 11.95
CA SER A 49 -0.23 -0.10 11.05
C SER A 49 1.30 -0.21 11.09
N THR A 50 1.78 -1.44 11.01
CA THR A 50 3.21 -1.74 11.04
C THR A 50 3.54 -2.75 9.96
N HIS A 51 4.82 -3.05 9.77
CA HIS A 51 5.26 -3.95 8.72
C HIS A 51 4.57 -5.32 8.83
N CYS A 52 4.07 -5.84 7.70
CA CYS A 52 3.33 -7.10 7.58
C CYS A 52 1.98 -7.15 8.32
N SER A 53 1.48 -6.03 8.84
CA SER A 53 0.18 -5.99 9.52
C SER A 53 -1.00 -6.24 8.55
N GLU A 54 -0.82 -5.96 7.26
CA GLU A 54 -1.79 -6.11 6.19
C GLU A 54 -1.99 -7.57 5.74
N VAL A 55 -0.96 -8.42 5.87
CA VAL A 55 -0.94 -9.76 5.25
C VAL A 55 -2.06 -10.66 5.78
N ARG A 56 -2.47 -10.46 7.04
CA ARG A 56 -3.59 -11.21 7.63
C ARG A 56 -4.93 -10.97 6.95
N TYR A 57 -5.10 -9.82 6.33
CA TYR A 57 -6.32 -9.46 5.61
C TYR A 57 -6.29 -9.98 4.17
N VAL A 58 -5.11 -10.36 3.66
CA VAL A 58 -4.98 -11.06 2.38
C VAL A 58 -5.14 -12.58 2.55
N LEU A 59 -4.54 -13.14 3.61
CA LEU A 59 -4.47 -14.60 3.82
C LEU A 59 -5.50 -15.16 4.81
N GLY A 60 -6.25 -14.31 5.52
CA GLY A 60 -7.13 -14.72 6.60
C GLY A 60 -6.41 -15.37 7.78
N LYS A 61 -5.10 -15.12 7.94
CA LYS A 61 -4.25 -15.77 8.96
C LYS A 61 -3.29 -14.77 9.59
N GLY A 62 -3.13 -14.85 10.91
CA GLY A 62 -2.29 -13.93 11.65
C GLY A 62 -0.82 -14.36 11.63
N ILE A 63 0.07 -13.39 11.40
CA ILE A 63 1.53 -13.57 11.44
C ILE A 63 2.05 -13.44 12.89
N PHE A 64 1.67 -12.37 13.58
CA PHE A 64 2.17 -12.04 14.92
C PHE A 64 1.40 -12.72 16.06
N SER A 65 0.17 -13.13 15.79
CA SER A 65 -0.79 -13.65 16.78
C SER A 65 -1.85 -14.46 16.06
N LYS A 66 -2.59 -15.31 16.79
CA LYS A 66 -3.78 -15.97 16.22
C LYS A 66 -4.77 -14.90 15.75
N PHE A 67 -5.16 -14.96 14.47
CA PHE A 67 -6.14 -14.04 13.92
C PHE A 67 -7.53 -14.40 14.43
N LYS A 68 -8.15 -13.45 15.14
CA LYS A 68 -9.51 -13.49 15.64
C LYS A 68 -10.18 -12.18 15.20
N PRO A 69 -10.69 -12.11 13.96
CA PRO A 69 -11.18 -10.85 13.40
C PRO A 69 -12.39 -10.34 14.17
N ASN A 70 -12.42 -9.03 14.42
CA ASN A 70 -13.64 -8.32 14.79
C ASN A 70 -14.44 -7.94 13.53
N HIS A 71 -15.56 -7.23 13.71
CA HIS A 71 -16.43 -6.84 12.60
C HIS A 71 -15.71 -5.97 11.54
N ASP A 72 -14.81 -5.08 11.95
CA ASP A 72 -14.06 -4.22 11.04
C ASP A 72 -12.91 -4.96 10.36
N ASP A 73 -12.27 -5.92 11.05
CA ASP A 73 -11.28 -6.82 10.44
C ASP A 73 -11.91 -7.66 9.32
N LEU A 74 -13.17 -8.10 9.49
CA LEU A 74 -13.90 -8.84 8.46
C LEU A 74 -14.13 -7.97 7.21
N LYS A 75 -14.54 -6.70 7.39
CA LYS A 75 -14.65 -5.76 6.26
C LYS A 75 -13.32 -5.54 5.55
N MET A 76 -12.23 -5.38 6.32
CA MET A 76 -10.90 -5.21 5.74
C MET A 76 -10.43 -6.48 5.01
N LEU A 77 -10.78 -7.66 5.53
CA LEU A 77 -10.54 -8.93 4.85
C LEU A 77 -11.29 -9.00 3.52
N ASP A 78 -12.57 -8.62 3.49
CA ASP A 78 -13.35 -8.58 2.25
C ASP A 78 -12.74 -7.60 1.23
N ILE A 79 -12.33 -6.40 1.66
CA ILE A 79 -11.68 -5.39 0.80
C ILE A 79 -10.37 -5.95 0.22
N MET A 80 -9.47 -6.45 1.07
CA MET A 80 -8.13 -6.89 0.66
C MET A 80 -8.21 -8.14 -0.22
N THR A 81 -9.03 -9.13 0.15
CA THR A 81 -9.21 -10.34 -0.66
C THR A 81 -9.87 -10.03 -2.00
N THR A 82 -10.83 -9.10 -2.05
CA THR A 82 -11.46 -8.68 -3.32
C THR A 82 -10.42 -8.09 -4.27
N TYR A 83 -9.65 -7.09 -3.84
CA TYR A 83 -8.64 -6.48 -4.71
C TYR A 83 -7.55 -7.47 -5.16
N PHE A 84 -7.02 -8.28 -4.24
CA PHE A 84 -5.97 -9.24 -4.58
C PHE A 84 -6.47 -10.34 -5.51
N THR A 85 -7.67 -10.89 -5.27
CA THR A 85 -8.23 -11.94 -6.12
C THR A 85 -8.65 -11.41 -7.49
N ASN A 86 -9.17 -10.19 -7.58
CA ASN A 86 -9.45 -9.52 -8.85
C ASN A 86 -8.17 -9.29 -9.65
N PHE A 87 -7.14 -8.75 -9.03
CA PHE A 87 -5.86 -8.54 -9.71
C PHE A 87 -5.28 -9.87 -10.22
N ALA A 88 -5.33 -10.93 -9.42
CA ALA A 88 -4.86 -12.25 -9.82
C ALA A 88 -5.64 -12.85 -11.00
N LYS A 89 -6.95 -12.59 -11.09
CA LYS A 89 -7.81 -13.12 -12.16
C LYS A 89 -7.75 -12.29 -13.45
N TYR A 90 -7.65 -10.96 -13.33
CA TYR A 90 -7.93 -10.03 -14.42
C TYR A 90 -6.78 -9.08 -14.74
N GLY A 91 -5.70 -9.04 -13.93
CA GLY A 91 -4.66 -8.02 -14.02
C GLY A 91 -5.11 -6.62 -13.59
N ASN A 92 -6.33 -6.48 -13.07
CA ASN A 92 -6.92 -5.22 -12.61
C ASN A 92 -7.60 -5.45 -11.25
N PRO A 93 -7.25 -4.71 -10.18
CA PRO A 93 -7.84 -4.91 -8.86
C PRO A 93 -9.34 -4.57 -8.83
N ASN A 94 -9.84 -3.76 -9.77
CA ASN A 94 -11.25 -3.41 -9.86
C ASN A 94 -12.12 -4.54 -10.44
N GLY A 95 -11.54 -5.64 -10.92
CA GLY A 95 -12.27 -6.76 -11.50
C GLY A 95 -12.50 -6.62 -13.01
N ALA A 96 -13.36 -7.47 -13.57
CA ALA A 96 -13.65 -7.52 -15.01
C ALA A 96 -14.66 -6.46 -15.50
N LEU A 97 -15.41 -5.85 -14.58
CA LEU A 97 -16.56 -5.00 -14.88
C LEU A 97 -16.39 -3.66 -14.17
N LEU A 98 -15.64 -2.75 -14.79
CA LEU A 98 -15.96 -1.34 -14.63
C LEU A 98 -17.03 -1.05 -15.68
N SER A 99 -18.21 -0.62 -15.25
CA SER A 99 -19.16 -0.09 -16.22
C SER A 99 -18.49 1.10 -16.93
N LEU A 100 -18.72 1.27 -18.23
CA LEU A 100 -18.05 2.30 -19.04
C LEU A 100 -18.21 3.74 -18.51
N ASN A 101 -19.09 3.95 -17.53
CA ASN A 101 -19.44 5.25 -16.97
C ASN A 101 -19.05 5.40 -15.47
N GLU A 102 -18.39 4.41 -14.86
CA GLU A 102 -17.94 4.49 -13.48
C GLU A 102 -16.42 4.68 -13.43
N GLU A 103 -15.97 5.69 -12.68
CA GLU A 103 -14.56 5.86 -12.39
C GLU A 103 -14.07 4.68 -11.52
N PRO A 104 -12.92 4.07 -11.85
CA PRO A 104 -12.40 2.97 -11.06
C PRO A 104 -12.08 3.42 -9.64
N PRO A 105 -12.52 2.69 -8.60
CA PRO A 105 -12.20 3.05 -7.22
C PRO A 105 -10.70 2.96 -6.93
N TRP A 106 -9.96 2.12 -7.67
CA TRP A 106 -8.50 2.06 -7.65
C TRP A 106 -7.93 2.43 -9.03
N GLU A 107 -7.43 3.65 -9.14
CA GLU A 107 -6.79 4.15 -10.36
C GLU A 107 -5.46 3.43 -10.65
N ARG A 108 -5.18 3.24 -11.94
CA ARG A 108 -3.85 2.81 -12.40
C ARG A 108 -2.82 3.88 -12.06
N TYR A 109 -1.64 3.45 -11.61
CA TYR A 109 -0.51 4.33 -11.33
C TYR A 109 -0.07 5.08 -12.60
N ASP A 110 0.14 6.39 -12.44
CA ASP A 110 0.61 7.29 -13.48
C ASP A 110 1.93 7.96 -13.03
N PRO A 111 3.05 7.80 -13.77
CA PRO A 111 4.30 8.47 -13.48
C PRO A 111 4.21 10.01 -13.46
N ALA A 112 3.20 10.61 -14.09
CA ALA A 112 2.93 12.05 -14.01
C ALA A 112 2.38 12.48 -12.63
N GLN A 113 1.76 11.55 -11.90
CA GLN A 113 1.27 11.75 -10.53
C GLN A 113 1.90 10.71 -9.59
N PRO A 114 3.23 10.81 -9.32
CA PRO A 114 3.98 9.73 -8.69
C PRO A 114 3.56 9.43 -7.24
N PHE A 115 2.88 10.36 -6.57
CA PHE A 115 2.39 10.19 -5.19
C PHE A 115 0.94 9.71 -5.14
N ARG A 116 0.29 9.52 -6.30
CA ARG A 116 -1.07 9.01 -6.41
C ARG A 116 -1.09 7.52 -6.04
N HIS A 117 -1.92 7.17 -5.06
CA HIS A 117 -2.04 5.82 -4.54
C HIS A 117 -3.41 5.59 -3.90
N LEU A 118 -3.83 4.33 -3.80
CA LEU A 118 -4.98 3.95 -3.01
C LEU A 118 -4.59 3.85 -1.54
N ARG A 119 -5.20 4.65 -0.67
CA ARG A 119 -5.11 4.49 0.78
C ARG A 119 -6.14 3.47 1.22
N ILE A 120 -5.68 2.30 1.66
CA ILE A 120 -6.54 1.22 2.15
C ILE A 120 -6.78 1.42 3.64
N GLN A 121 -8.00 1.85 3.95
CA GLN A 121 -8.49 2.17 5.29
C GLN A 121 -9.99 1.87 5.38
N LEU A 122 -10.56 2.00 6.58
CA LEU A 122 -12.01 1.98 6.79
C LEU A 122 -12.55 3.40 7.00
N PRO A 123 -13.84 3.66 6.68
CA PRO A 123 -14.85 2.70 6.21
C PRO A 123 -14.68 2.26 4.75
N THR A 124 -13.96 3.04 3.93
CA THR A 124 -13.72 2.75 2.51
C THR A 124 -12.31 3.15 2.09
N PRO A 125 -11.68 2.40 1.16
CA PRO A 125 -10.45 2.84 0.50
C PRO A 125 -10.67 4.14 -0.28
N VAL A 126 -9.65 4.99 -0.34
CA VAL A 126 -9.73 6.29 -1.03
C VAL A 126 -8.44 6.58 -1.79
N MET A 127 -8.56 7.17 -2.98
CA MET A 127 -7.39 7.68 -3.71
C MET A 127 -6.81 8.91 -3.01
N ALA A 128 -5.48 8.96 -2.89
CA ALA A 128 -4.73 10.05 -2.27
C ALA A 128 -3.49 10.39 -3.11
N ASP A 129 -2.95 11.61 -2.98
CA ASP A 129 -1.78 12.10 -3.75
C ASP A 129 -0.63 12.62 -2.84
N ASP A 130 -0.56 12.07 -1.64
CA ASP A 130 0.38 12.47 -0.59
C ASP A 130 1.19 11.29 -0.07
N TYR A 131 1.51 10.30 -0.91
CA TYR A 131 2.21 9.06 -0.48
C TYR A 131 3.38 9.38 0.47
N GLN A 132 3.28 8.89 1.71
CA GLN A 132 4.24 9.12 2.79
C GLN A 132 4.57 10.61 3.00
N ARG A 133 3.56 11.49 2.90
CA ARG A 133 3.67 12.95 2.98
C ARG A 133 4.76 13.51 2.07
N ARG A 134 4.91 12.91 0.88
CA ARG A 134 5.92 13.26 -0.14
C ARG A 134 7.36 13.25 0.36
N ARG A 135 7.67 12.54 1.47
CA ARG A 135 9.04 12.42 2.00
C ARG A 135 10.03 11.86 0.97
N MET A 136 9.56 11.15 -0.05
CA MET A 136 10.42 10.57 -1.09
C MET A 136 11.13 11.64 -1.93
N GLU A 137 10.61 12.86 -2.04
CA GLU A 137 11.27 13.98 -2.73
C GLU A 137 12.64 14.30 -2.10
N LEU A 138 12.73 14.25 -0.76
CA LEU A 138 13.98 14.43 -0.04
C LEU A 138 14.99 13.32 -0.38
N TRP A 139 14.51 12.07 -0.43
CA TRP A 139 15.34 10.92 -0.74
C TRP A 139 15.87 10.95 -2.17
N GLU A 140 15.05 11.36 -3.14
CA GLU A 140 15.50 11.55 -4.53
C GLU A 140 16.63 12.58 -4.62
N LYS A 141 16.49 13.73 -3.95
CA LYS A 141 17.54 14.76 -3.88
C LYS A 141 18.85 14.20 -3.29
N ILE A 142 18.76 13.46 -2.18
CA ILE A 142 19.93 12.84 -1.53
C ILE A 142 20.59 11.81 -2.46
N LEU A 143 19.80 10.95 -3.11
CA LEU A 143 20.33 9.91 -4.00
C LEU A 143 21.00 10.51 -5.24
N LEU A 144 20.43 11.56 -5.83
CA LEU A 144 21.04 12.29 -6.94
C LEU A 144 22.40 12.89 -6.54
N LYS A 145 22.46 13.54 -5.37
CA LYS A 145 23.69 14.12 -4.83
C LYS A 145 24.77 13.06 -4.53
N ASN A 146 24.37 11.91 -4.01
CA ASN A 146 25.31 10.82 -3.74
C ASN A 146 25.87 10.24 -5.03
N ARG A 147 25.03 10.06 -6.06
CA ARG A 147 25.46 9.62 -7.39
C ARG A 147 26.39 10.61 -8.08
N SER A 148 26.12 11.92 -7.97
CA SER A 148 27.00 12.92 -8.56
C SER A 148 28.37 12.93 -7.89
N ARG A 149 28.42 12.78 -6.56
CA ARG A 149 29.68 12.70 -5.80
C ARG A 149 30.48 11.44 -6.10
N ALA A 150 29.83 10.29 -6.27
CA ALA A 150 30.50 9.04 -6.60
C ALA A 150 31.08 8.99 -8.04
N ARG A 151 30.76 9.97 -8.88
CA ARG A 151 31.28 10.12 -10.25
C ARG A 151 32.43 11.13 -10.35
N LEU A 152 32.75 11.83 -9.26
CA LEU A 152 33.93 12.69 -9.12
C LEU A 152 35.07 11.85 -8.53
#